data_AF-A0A9X1HAW0-F1
#
_entry.id   AF-A0A9X1HAW0-F1
#
_cell.length_a   1.000
_cell.length_b   1.000
_cell.length_c   1.000
_cell.angle_alpha   90.00
_cell.angle_beta   90.00
_cell.angle_gamma   90.00
#
_symmetry.space_group_name_H-M   'P 1'
#
loop_
_entity.id
_entity.type
_entity.pdbx_description
1 polymer ?
#
loop_
_entity_poly.entity_id
_entity_poly.type
_entity_poly.pdbx_seq_one_letter_code
_entity_poly.pdbx_strand_id
1 'polypeptide(L)'
;MYSLNTQLAYFNNDAVLKKLVVNITWLKLMSLNSRTIKLQAFSKMELDQLLVFIDQNRLNFPGNYFIEEKKEEITEAVLRKETAKHILPHYFILSTNQNIQSAGPFYKKMKINLTNDTYTEAIDYLLSFAVAGKIEIYREAK
;
A
#
# COMPACT_ATOMS: atom_id res chain seq x y z
N MET A 1 18.51 4.13 4.65
CA MET A 1 17.12 4.40 4.20
C MET A 1 16.18 3.50 4.98
N TYR A 2 14.87 3.61 4.81
CA TYR A 2 13.90 2.93 5.67
C TYR A 2 12.74 2.31 4.90
N SER A 3 12.20 1.21 5.39
CA SER A 3 10.84 0.76 5.07
C SER A 3 9.97 0.82 6.31
N LEU A 4 8.66 0.95 6.11
CA LEU A 4 7.69 1.03 7.21
C LEU A 4 6.73 -0.15 7.14
N ASN A 5 6.66 -0.92 8.21
CA ASN A 5 5.72 -2.02 8.37
C ASN A 5 4.55 -1.54 9.21
N THR A 6 3.32 -1.69 8.71
CA THR A 6 2.10 -1.34 9.44
C THR A 6 1.05 -2.42 9.26
N GLN A 7 0.00 -2.35 10.08
CA GLN A 7 -1.27 -2.93 9.70
C GLN A 7 -2.08 -1.90 8.90
N LEU A 8 -2.96 -2.37 8.03
CA LEU A 8 -3.92 -1.55 7.33
C LEU A 8 -5.31 -2.17 7.47
N ALA A 9 -6.27 -1.34 7.86
CA ALA A 9 -7.67 -1.63 8.03
C ALA A 9 -8.53 -0.50 7.42
N TYR A 10 -9.83 -0.74 7.29
CA TYR A 10 -10.81 0.27 6.86
C TYR A 10 -10.45 1.02 5.58
N PHE A 11 -10.12 0.31 4.52
CA PHE A 11 -9.86 0.90 3.21
C PHE A 11 -10.85 0.33 2.20
N ASN A 12 -11.18 1.13 1.18
CA ASN A 12 -11.95 0.69 0.04
C ASN A 12 -11.00 0.40 -1.13
N ASN A 13 -11.13 -0.79 -1.71
CA ASN A 13 -10.31 -1.27 -2.82
C ASN A 13 -11.14 -1.87 -3.98
N ASP A 14 -12.36 -2.33 -3.71
CA ASP A 14 -13.41 -2.82 -4.62
C ASP A 14 -14.64 -3.19 -3.76
N ALA A 15 -15.84 -3.30 -4.36
CA ALA A 15 -17.12 -3.53 -3.66
C ALA A 15 -17.18 -4.83 -2.83
N VAL A 16 -16.22 -5.75 -3.02
CA VAL A 16 -16.25 -7.12 -2.50
C VAL A 16 -15.52 -7.27 -1.15
N LEU A 17 -14.54 -6.42 -0.83
CA LEU A 17 -13.69 -6.62 0.36
C LEU A 17 -13.99 -5.56 1.42
N LYS A 18 -15.09 -5.77 2.17
CA LYS A 18 -15.37 -5.00 3.38
C LYS A 18 -14.65 -5.65 4.57
N LYS A 19 -13.91 -4.84 5.34
CA LYS A 19 -13.27 -5.20 6.63
C LYS A 19 -12.24 -6.32 6.56
N LEU A 20 -11.09 -6.04 5.94
CA LEU A 20 -9.89 -6.86 6.06
C LEU A 20 -8.78 -6.08 6.78
N VAL A 21 -8.08 -6.75 7.70
CA VAL A 21 -6.83 -6.26 8.28
C VAL A 21 -5.67 -7.01 7.62
N VAL A 22 -4.71 -6.28 7.09
CA VAL A 22 -3.52 -6.85 6.43
C VAL A 22 -2.25 -6.24 7.01
N ASN A 23 -1.18 -7.02 7.08
CA ASN A 23 0.15 -6.49 7.35
C ASN A 23 0.77 -6.04 6.03
N ILE A 24 1.39 -4.86 6.05
CA ILE A 24 1.92 -4.20 4.87
C ILE A 24 3.30 -3.65 5.12
N THR A 25 4.20 -3.91 4.19
CA THR A 25 5.51 -3.27 4.08
C THR A 25 5.44 -2.15 3.05
N TRP A 26 5.52 -0.90 3.50
CA TRP A 26 5.45 0.29 2.67
C TRP A 26 6.84 0.72 2.18
N LEU A 27 6.88 1.08 0.90
CA LEU A 27 8.03 1.67 0.21
C LEU A 27 7.55 2.84 -0.66
N LYS A 28 8.48 3.73 -1.00
CA LYS A 28 8.21 4.82 -1.95
C LYS A 28 8.01 4.23 -3.34
N LEU A 29 6.93 4.65 -3.99
CA LEU A 29 6.67 4.27 -5.38
C LEU A 29 7.44 5.22 -6.31
N MET A 30 8.41 4.68 -7.05
CA MET A 30 9.22 5.45 -8.00
C MET A 30 8.63 5.48 -9.39
N SER A 31 8.17 4.33 -9.88
CA SER A 31 7.49 4.24 -11.16
C SER A 31 6.58 3.03 -11.21
N LEU A 32 5.52 3.16 -12.00
CA LEU A 32 4.54 2.11 -12.22
C LEU A 32 4.21 2.02 -13.71
N ASN A 33 4.29 0.81 -14.27
CA ASN A 33 3.77 0.52 -15.60
C ASN A 33 3.07 -0.85 -15.63
N SER A 34 2.59 -1.25 -16.80
CA SER A 34 1.83 -2.50 -17.02
C SER A 34 2.60 -3.80 -16.75
N ARG A 35 3.90 -3.76 -16.46
CA ARG A 35 4.71 -4.98 -16.25
C ARG A 35 5.64 -4.92 -15.05
N THR A 36 5.92 -3.73 -14.53
CA THR A 36 6.92 -3.54 -13.48
C THR A 36 6.42 -2.56 -12.43
N ILE A 37 6.94 -2.73 -11.22
CA ILE A 37 6.88 -1.75 -10.14
C ILE A 37 8.30 -1.47 -9.70
N LYS A 38 8.66 -0.18 -9.60
CA LYS A 38 9.93 0.25 -9.05
C LYS A 38 9.68 0.93 -7.72
N LEU A 39 10.31 0.40 -6.68
CA LEU A 39 10.16 0.81 -5.29
C LEU A 39 11.51 1.24 -4.74
N GLN A 40 11.48 2.21 -3.83
CA GLN A 40 12.67 2.67 -3.12
C GLN A 40 12.36 2.77 -1.63
N ALA A 41 13.36 2.48 -0.81
CA ALA A 41 13.29 2.78 0.61
C ALA A 41 13.19 4.31 0.83
N PHE A 42 12.52 4.71 1.91
CA PHE A 42 12.35 6.11 2.28
C PHE A 42 13.68 6.71 2.76
N SER A 43 13.93 7.96 2.38
CA SER A 43 14.81 8.84 3.15
C SER A 43 14.20 9.10 4.53
N LYS A 44 15.01 9.65 5.46
CA LYS A 44 14.52 9.98 6.80
C LYS A 44 13.35 10.98 6.76
N MET A 45 13.47 12.02 5.93
CA MET A 45 12.44 13.04 5.77
C MET A 45 11.12 12.47 5.22
N GLU A 46 11.18 11.59 4.22
CA GLU A 46 9.98 10.95 3.65
C GLU A 46 9.33 10.00 4.66
N LEU A 47 10.13 9.25 5.42
CA LEU A 47 9.63 8.41 6.49
C LEU A 47 8.87 9.26 7.53
N ASP A 48 9.45 10.37 7.98
CA ASP A 48 8.82 11.24 8.98
C ASP A 48 7.50 11.81 8.46
N GLN A 49 7.42 12.20 7.18
CA GLN A 49 6.17 12.63 6.55
C GLN A 49 5.12 11.50 6.51
N LEU A 50 5.53 10.28 6.16
CA LEU A 50 4.64 9.12 6.15
C LEU A 50 4.14 8.76 7.55
N LEU A 51 4.98 8.88 8.59
CA LEU A 51 4.59 8.64 9.98
C LEU A 51 3.54 9.65 10.44
N VAL A 52 3.71 10.94 10.12
CA VAL A 52 2.69 11.97 10.41
C VAL A 52 1.37 11.64 9.71
N PHE A 53 1.44 11.24 8.44
CA PHE A 53 0.24 10.84 7.70
C PHE A 53 -0.46 9.64 8.35
N ILE A 54 0.28 8.63 8.80
CA ILE A 54 -0.29 7.46 9.50
C ILE A 54 -0.92 7.87 10.83
N ASP A 55 -0.26 8.75 11.58
CA ASP A 55 -0.75 9.23 12.88
C ASP A 55 -2.08 9.99 12.77
N GLN A 56 -2.24 10.75 11.68
CA GLN A 56 -3.50 11.42 11.35
C GLN A 56 -4.61 10.46 10.90
N ASN A 57 -4.24 9.24 10.48
CA ASN A 57 -5.13 8.24 9.89
C ASN A 57 -5.14 6.92 10.69
N ARG A 58 -4.98 6.99 12.02
CA ARG A 58 -4.87 5.81 12.90
C ARG A 58 -6.01 4.79 12.77
N LEU A 59 -7.21 5.23 12.40
CA LEU A 59 -8.31 4.30 12.12
C LEU A 59 -7.93 3.33 11.01
N ASN A 60 -7.30 3.82 9.95
CA ASN A 60 -6.86 3.00 8.82
C ASN A 60 -5.59 2.22 9.10
N PHE A 61 -4.75 2.69 10.02
CA PHE A 61 -3.47 2.07 10.36
C PHE A 61 -3.46 1.64 11.82
N PRO A 62 -4.25 0.61 12.18
CA PRO A 62 -4.35 0.20 13.57
C PRO A 62 -3.05 -0.45 14.06
N GLY A 63 -2.86 -0.41 15.38
CA GLY A 63 -1.74 -1.07 16.05
C GLY A 63 -0.42 -0.31 15.95
N ASN A 64 0.67 -1.05 16.17
CA ASN A 64 2.02 -0.50 16.12
C ASN A 64 2.58 -0.58 14.70
N TYR A 65 3.48 0.33 14.37
CA TYR A 65 4.32 0.24 13.19
C TYR A 65 5.75 -0.14 13.56
N PHE A 66 6.46 -0.76 12.62
CA PHE A 66 7.87 -1.11 12.77
C PHE A 66 8.68 -0.51 11.61
N ILE A 67 9.74 0.21 11.95
CA ILE A 67 10.66 0.82 10.98
C ILE A 67 11.83 -0.15 10.80
N GLU A 68 12.13 -0.50 9.56
CA GLU A 68 13.28 -1.33 9.23
C GLU A 68 14.30 -0.50 8.44
N GLU A 69 15.56 -0.56 8.85
CA GLU A 69 16.64 0.03 8.07
C GLU A 69 16.91 -0.81 6.81
N LYS A 70 16.98 -0.12 5.68
CA LYS A 70 17.28 -0.71 4.37
C LYS A 70 18.49 -0.04 3.76
N LYS A 71 19.24 -0.82 2.99
CA LYS A 71 20.24 -0.31 2.04
C LYS A 71 19.55 0.55 0.99
N GLU A 72 20.29 1.52 0.47
CA GLU A 72 19.83 2.34 -0.64
C GLU A 72 19.81 1.50 -1.92
N GLU A 73 18.68 0.87 -2.18
CA GLU A 73 18.47 -0.01 -3.33
C GLU A 73 17.10 0.26 -3.95
N ILE A 74 17.06 0.31 -5.27
CA ILE A 74 15.81 0.33 -6.02
C ILE A 74 15.39 -1.11 -6.23
N THR A 75 14.26 -1.48 -5.63
CA THR A 75 13.64 -2.78 -5.86
C THR A 75 12.76 -2.71 -7.10
N GLU A 76 13.11 -3.46 -8.13
CA GLU A 76 12.27 -3.65 -9.32
C GLU A 76 11.65 -5.04 -9.30
N ALA A 77 10.32 -5.10 -9.22
CA ALA A 77 9.58 -6.35 -9.27
C ALA A 77 8.81 -6.48 -10.58
N VAL A 78 9.05 -7.60 -11.28
CA VAL A 78 8.29 -7.99 -12.47
C VAL A 78 6.94 -8.54 -12.03
N LEU A 79 5.88 -7.97 -12.59
CA LEU A 79 4.50 -8.39 -12.35
C LEU A 79 4.20 -9.56 -13.27
N ARG A 80 3.90 -10.71 -12.68
CA ARG A 80 3.50 -11.90 -13.43
C ARG A 80 1.99 -12.04 -13.41
N LYS A 81 1.43 -12.56 -14.50
CA LYS A 81 0.01 -12.91 -14.58
C LYS A 81 -0.27 -13.99 -13.55
N GLU A 82 -1.10 -13.71 -12.56
CA GLU A 82 -1.67 -14.76 -11.73
C GLU A 82 -2.92 -15.31 -12.39
N THR A 83 -3.05 -16.63 -12.38
CA THR A 83 -4.34 -17.28 -12.60
C THR A 83 -5.29 -16.83 -11.48
N ALA A 84 -6.58 -16.71 -11.77
CA ALA A 84 -7.61 -15.99 -11.00
C ALA A 84 -7.91 -16.49 -9.55
N LYS A 85 -6.94 -17.11 -8.87
CA LYS A 85 -7.09 -17.72 -7.54
C LYS A 85 -6.79 -16.79 -6.38
N HIS A 86 -6.03 -15.70 -6.55
CA HIS A 86 -5.72 -14.78 -5.45
C HIS A 86 -6.74 -13.64 -5.34
N ILE A 87 -7.44 -13.61 -4.20
CA ILE A 87 -8.46 -12.60 -3.88
C ILE A 87 -7.81 -11.23 -3.62
N LEU A 88 -6.57 -11.21 -3.10
CA LEU A 88 -5.86 -9.99 -2.67
C LEU A 88 -4.78 -9.54 -3.67
N PRO A 89 -4.58 -8.22 -3.81
CA PRO A 89 -3.49 -7.68 -4.61
C PRO A 89 -2.12 -7.93 -3.98
N HIS A 90 -1.08 -7.97 -4.81
CA HIS A 90 0.30 -8.07 -4.31
C HIS A 90 0.78 -6.75 -3.69
N TYR A 91 0.31 -5.64 -4.25
CA TYR A 91 0.63 -4.30 -3.77
C TYR A 91 -0.62 -3.43 -3.69
N PHE A 92 -0.77 -2.75 -2.56
CA PHE A 92 -1.66 -1.61 -2.42
C PHE A 92 -0.92 -0.33 -2.76
N ILE A 93 -1.63 0.63 -3.35
CA ILE A 93 -1.05 1.92 -3.73
C ILE A 93 -1.87 3.05 -3.12
N LEU A 94 -1.18 3.94 -2.42
CA LEU A 94 -1.72 5.23 -1.98
C LEU A 94 -1.07 6.34 -2.80
N SER A 95 -1.90 7.14 -3.48
CA SER A 95 -1.44 8.22 -4.34
C SER A 95 -2.57 9.20 -4.66
N THR A 96 -2.21 10.49 -4.79
CA THR A 96 -3.07 11.52 -5.39
C THR A 96 -3.32 11.30 -6.88
N ASN A 97 -2.42 10.58 -7.56
CA ASN A 97 -2.49 10.43 -9.01
C ASN A 97 -3.69 9.55 -9.42
N GLN A 98 -4.67 10.17 -10.11
CA GLN A 98 -5.85 9.48 -10.65
C GLN A 98 -5.51 8.66 -11.92
N ASN A 99 -4.38 8.93 -12.57
CA ASN A 99 -3.92 8.19 -13.75
C ASN A 99 -3.19 6.88 -13.43
N ILE A 100 -3.16 6.47 -12.16
CA ILE A 100 -2.85 5.08 -11.81
C ILE A 100 -4.06 4.25 -12.26
N GLN A 101 -4.12 3.97 -13.56
CA GLN A 101 -5.12 3.06 -14.11
C GLN A 101 -5.09 1.77 -13.29
N SER A 102 -6.24 1.36 -12.77
CA SER A 102 -6.49 0.02 -12.26
C SER A 102 -6.02 -0.93 -13.35
N ALA A 103 -4.83 -1.48 -13.17
CA ALA A 103 -4.12 -1.99 -14.31
C ALA A 103 -4.82 -3.20 -14.91
N GLY A 104 -4.62 -3.36 -16.21
CA GLY A 104 -5.18 -4.44 -17.01
C GLY A 104 -4.85 -5.86 -16.51
N PRO A 105 -5.19 -6.90 -17.30
CA PRO A 105 -5.48 -8.27 -16.85
C PRO A 105 -4.28 -9.10 -16.33
N PHE A 106 -3.17 -8.46 -15.97
CA PHE A 106 -1.89 -9.09 -15.66
C PHE A 106 -1.42 -8.94 -14.21
N TYR A 107 -2.18 -8.29 -13.33
CA TYR A 107 -1.90 -8.22 -11.90
C TYR A 107 -3.02 -7.50 -11.15
N LYS A 108 -3.22 -7.85 -9.87
CA LYS A 108 -4.07 -7.06 -8.97
C LYS A 108 -3.13 -6.13 -8.18
N LYS A 109 -2.95 -4.90 -8.66
CA LYS A 109 -2.48 -3.76 -7.87
C LYS A 109 -3.67 -2.83 -7.74
N MET A 110 -3.90 -2.29 -6.57
CA MET A 110 -5.12 -1.54 -6.32
C MET A 110 -4.78 -0.22 -5.67
N LYS A 111 -5.26 0.86 -6.31
CA LYS A 111 -5.38 2.14 -5.63
C LYS A 111 -6.41 1.95 -4.53
N ILE A 112 -6.03 2.26 -3.30
CA ILE A 112 -6.94 2.19 -2.16
C ILE A 112 -7.31 3.60 -1.74
N ASN A 113 -8.57 3.77 -1.34
CA ASN A 113 -9.03 4.98 -0.67
C ASN A 113 -9.17 4.64 0.82
N LEU A 114 -8.54 5.42 1.68
CA LEU A 114 -8.72 5.29 3.12
C LEU A 114 -10.15 5.69 3.47
N THR A 115 -10.78 4.95 4.39
CA THR A 115 -12.15 5.19 4.82
C THR A 115 -12.33 5.18 6.33
N ASN A 116 -13.44 5.72 6.82
CA ASN A 116 -13.83 5.56 8.22
C ASN A 116 -14.35 4.13 8.53
N ASP A 117 -14.69 3.87 9.79
CA ASP A 117 -15.17 2.58 10.28
C ASP A 117 -16.55 2.16 9.69
N THR A 118 -17.30 3.14 9.18
CA THR A 118 -18.57 2.96 8.46
C THR A 118 -18.41 2.82 6.95
N TYR A 119 -17.20 2.93 6.39
CA TYR A 119 -16.92 2.86 4.95
C TYR A 119 -17.60 3.95 4.10
N THR A 120 -17.93 5.10 4.69
CA THR A 120 -18.71 6.15 4.02
C THR A 120 -17.87 7.33 3.57
N GLU A 121 -16.87 7.71 4.36
CA GLU A 121 -16.03 8.87 4.07
C GLU A 121 -14.73 8.42 3.42
N ALA A 122 -14.34 9.06 2.31
CA ALA A 122 -13.03 8.87 1.72
C ALA A 122 -12.08 9.93 2.28
N ILE A 123 -10.90 9.50 2.72
CA ILE A 123 -9.87 10.39 3.26
C ILE A 123 -8.86 10.71 2.16
N ASP A 124 -8.53 11.99 2.03
CA ASP A 124 -7.56 12.47 1.06
C ASP A 124 -6.14 12.02 1.39
N TYR A 125 -5.44 11.56 0.36
CA TYR A 125 -4.01 11.27 0.45
C TYR A 125 -3.21 12.55 0.19
N LEU A 126 -2.49 13.05 1.20
CA LEU A 126 -1.87 14.39 1.18
C LEU A 126 -0.34 14.39 1.06
N LEU A 127 0.29 13.22 0.91
CA LEU A 127 1.75 13.16 0.72
C LEU A 127 2.12 13.57 -0.72
N SER A 128 3.24 14.26 -0.85
CA SER A 128 3.80 14.72 -2.14
C SER A 128 4.40 13.59 -2.99
N PHE A 129 4.50 12.38 -2.44
CA PHE A 129 4.97 11.18 -3.12
C PHE A 129 3.97 10.06 -2.95
N ALA A 130 3.96 9.09 -3.87
CA ALA A 130 3.14 7.90 -3.77
C ALA A 130 3.86 6.80 -2.98
N VAL A 131 3.09 5.95 -2.29
CA VAL A 131 3.62 4.75 -1.62
C VAL A 131 2.98 3.50 -2.18
N ALA A 132 3.75 2.42 -2.18
CA ALA A 132 3.27 1.09 -2.47
C ALA A 132 3.52 0.17 -1.27
N GLY A 133 2.46 -0.46 -0.82
CA GLY A 133 2.44 -1.39 0.29
C GLY A 133 2.40 -2.82 -0.21
N LYS A 134 3.45 -3.61 0.05
CA LYS A 134 3.46 -5.05 -0.22
C LYS A 134 2.71 -5.78 0.89
N ILE A 135 1.73 -6.61 0.55
CA ILE A 135 1.02 -7.41 1.56
C ILE A 135 1.95 -8.54 2.05
N GLU A 136 2.14 -8.63 3.35
CA GLU A 136 2.77 -9.79 4.00
C GLU A 136 1.68 -10.64 4.64
N ILE A 137 1.22 -11.67 3.94
CA ILE A 137 0.18 -12.56 4.47
C ILE A 137 0.79 -13.41 5.59
N TYR A 138 0.34 -13.20 6.83
CA TYR A 138 0.56 -14.12 7.94
C TYR A 138 -0.75 -14.85 8.26
N ARG A 139 -0.84 -16.10 7.77
CA ARG A 139 -1.89 -17.13 7.94
C ARG A 139 -3.35 -16.70 7.67
N GLU A 140 -3.97 -17.42 6.74
CA GLU A 140 -5.43 -17.62 6.76
C GLU A 140 -5.84 -18.07 8.17
N ALA A 141 -6.73 -17.31 8.81
CA ALA A 141 -7.44 -17.81 9.96
C ALA A 141 -8.21 -19.06 9.48
N LYS A 142 -7.86 -20.21 10.05
CA LYS A 142 -8.59 -21.47 9.84
C LYS A 142 -9.99 -21.37 10.41
#